data_AF-A0AA51GQ72-F1
#
_entry.id   AF-A0AA51GQ72-F1
#
_cell.length_a   1.000
_cell.length_b   1.000
_cell.length_c   1.000
_cell.angle_alpha   90.00
_cell.angle_beta   90.00
_cell.angle_gamma   90.00
#
_symmetry.space_group_name_H-M   'P 1'
#
loop_
_entity.id
_entity.type
_entity.pdbx_description
1 polymer ?
#
loop_
_entity_poly.entity_id
_entity_poly.type
_entity_poly.pdbx_seq_one_letter_code
_entity_poly.pdbx_strand_id
1 'polypeptide(L)'
;MSFKKIRISFIFYMVCLLLTAPLSLEAATTTRIYSVPGHPLALTIQSDRGVIKEAWLRSPAGLHPLNVLQGKKITGSAWRQPLADSDLCPDLIWRLSFVDSNTSKVYFLWITSLTETPRAWLAITPAGGSCWDSLPLQLSMPDDVFLYVSPTLPSYSELENIERESSSLLTFVYTVGLTRDGPNFVLVPEVYKQLLPITELVRQAETDPVIKNAYNNLYDDFEKMGKGQTPSREAIINFSWKKILSLNWQN
;
A
#
# COMPACT_ATOMS: atom_id res chain seq x y z
N MET A 1 70.31 -28.55 -3.14
CA MET A 1 69.27 -28.10 -4.10
C MET A 1 68.31 -27.20 -3.33
N SER A 2 68.15 -25.96 -3.80
CA SER A 2 67.83 -24.74 -3.05
C SER A 2 66.52 -24.72 -2.22
N PHE A 3 66.61 -24.42 -0.92
CA PHE A 3 65.49 -24.05 -0.03
C PHE A 3 64.65 -22.85 -0.56
N LYS A 4 65.17 -22.05 -1.50
CA LYS A 4 64.39 -20.98 -2.17
C LYS A 4 63.30 -21.53 -3.09
N LYS A 5 63.48 -22.69 -3.73
CA LYS A 5 62.47 -23.25 -4.66
C LYS A 5 61.22 -23.74 -3.92
N ILE A 6 61.40 -24.30 -2.73
CA ILE A 6 60.30 -24.81 -1.88
C ILE A 6 59.44 -23.66 -1.35
N ARG A 7 60.05 -22.54 -0.92
CA ARG A 7 59.31 -21.35 -0.47
C ARG A 7 58.46 -20.71 -1.57
N ILE A 8 58.97 -20.65 -2.81
CA ILE A 8 58.22 -20.06 -3.93
C ILE A 8 57.03 -20.94 -4.32
N SER A 9 57.19 -22.27 -4.35
CA SER A 9 56.07 -23.19 -4.59
C SER A 9 55.00 -23.12 -3.50
N PHE A 10 55.38 -22.97 -2.23
CA PHE A 10 54.41 -22.87 -1.13
C PHE A 10 53.62 -21.55 -1.18
N ILE A 11 54.30 -20.45 -1.50
CA ILE A 11 53.65 -19.14 -1.69
C ILE A 11 52.71 -19.18 -2.90
N PHE A 12 53.11 -19.81 -4.00
CA PHE A 12 52.27 -19.94 -5.19
C PHE A 12 51.03 -20.80 -4.92
N TYR A 13 51.17 -21.91 -4.18
CA TYR A 13 50.04 -22.76 -3.80
C TYR A 13 49.07 -22.03 -2.85
N MET A 14 49.59 -21.24 -1.90
CA MET A 14 48.77 -20.47 -0.96
C MET A 14 48.02 -19.32 -1.66
N VAL A 15 48.65 -18.66 -2.65
CA VAL A 15 48.02 -17.63 -3.48
C VAL A 15 46.94 -18.23 -4.39
N CYS A 16 47.18 -19.41 -4.98
CA CYS A 16 46.15 -20.11 -5.75
C CYS A 16 44.97 -20.59 -4.89
N LEU A 17 45.20 -20.99 -3.63
CA LEU A 17 44.13 -21.43 -2.72
C LEU A 17 43.25 -20.24 -2.24
N LEU A 18 43.82 -19.04 -2.17
CA LEU A 18 43.09 -17.81 -1.87
C LEU A 18 42.32 -17.25 -3.08
N LEU A 19 42.75 -17.58 -4.31
CA LEU A 19 42.08 -17.17 -5.56
C LEU A 19 40.95 -18.13 -5.99
N THR A 20 40.89 -19.35 -5.45
CA THR A 20 39.84 -20.34 -5.75
C THR A 20 38.84 -20.52 -4.62
N ALA A 21 39.01 -19.84 -3.49
CA ALA A 21 37.93 -19.73 -2.52
C ALA A 21 36.77 -19.00 -3.21
N PRO A 22 35.62 -19.65 -3.44
CA PRO A 22 34.44 -18.87 -3.80
C PRO A 22 34.22 -17.93 -2.62
N LEU A 23 34.43 -16.63 -2.85
CA LEU A 23 33.74 -15.61 -2.09
C LEU A 23 32.25 -15.82 -2.37
N SER A 24 31.69 -16.85 -1.73
CA SER A 24 30.27 -16.96 -1.51
C SER A 24 29.96 -15.79 -0.62
N LEU A 25 29.70 -14.65 -1.24
CA LEU A 25 28.96 -13.56 -0.63
C LEU A 25 27.59 -14.18 -0.38
N GLU A 26 27.44 -14.91 0.73
CA GLU A 26 26.14 -15.38 1.20
C GLU A 26 25.26 -14.14 1.18
N ALA A 27 24.28 -14.14 0.28
CA ALA A 27 23.40 -13.02 0.14
C ALA A 27 22.66 -12.94 1.49
N ALA A 28 22.97 -11.91 2.28
CA ALA A 28 22.52 -11.81 3.66
C ALA A 28 21.00 -11.80 3.69
N THR A 29 20.41 -12.97 3.99
CA THR A 29 18.98 -13.09 4.19
C THR A 29 18.64 -12.32 5.47
N THR A 30 17.79 -11.32 5.33
CA THR A 30 17.43 -10.43 6.42
C THR A 30 15.98 -10.70 6.82
N THR A 31 15.78 -11.01 8.09
CA THR A 31 14.46 -11.16 8.68
C THR A 31 14.05 -9.86 9.39
N ARG A 32 12.88 -9.34 9.06
CA ARG A 32 12.29 -8.15 9.70
C ARG A 32 10.89 -8.47 10.21
N ILE A 33 10.56 -7.93 11.38
CA ILE A 33 9.23 -8.04 11.97
C ILE A 33 8.65 -6.64 12.07
N TYR A 34 7.47 -6.45 11.49
CA TYR A 34 6.68 -5.24 11.66
C TYR A 34 5.50 -5.56 12.56
N SER A 35 5.22 -4.69 13.53
CA SER A 35 4.11 -4.84 14.47
C SER A 35 3.61 -3.47 14.88
N VAL A 36 2.36 -3.41 15.34
CA VAL A 36 1.75 -2.19 15.89
C VAL A 36 1.51 -2.39 17.38
N PRO A 37 1.99 -1.49 18.25
CA PRO A 37 1.79 -1.61 19.69
C PRO A 37 0.32 -1.78 20.08
N GLY A 38 0.03 -2.66 21.02
CA GLY A 38 -1.34 -2.90 21.50
C GLY A 38 -2.15 -3.89 20.65
N HIS A 39 -1.65 -4.33 19.49
CA HIS A 39 -2.37 -5.28 18.63
C HIS A 39 -1.62 -6.61 18.50
N PRO A 40 -2.33 -7.76 18.47
CA PRO A 40 -1.71 -9.08 18.41
C PRO A 40 -1.32 -9.50 16.98
N LEU A 41 -1.03 -8.55 16.10
CA LEU A 41 -0.70 -8.78 14.70
C LEU A 41 0.74 -8.39 14.41
N ALA A 42 1.49 -9.29 13.77
CA ALA A 42 2.86 -9.03 13.35
C ALA A 42 3.13 -9.59 11.95
N LEU A 43 3.70 -8.77 11.08
CA LEU A 43 4.14 -9.16 9.75
C LEU A 43 5.63 -9.51 9.80
N THR A 44 5.95 -10.78 9.62
CA THR A 44 7.33 -11.27 9.53
C THR A 44 7.71 -11.43 8.08
N ILE A 45 8.86 -10.89 7.69
CA ILE A 45 9.36 -10.89 6.32
C ILE A 45 10.79 -11.38 6.31
N GLN A 46 11.05 -12.38 5.46
CA GLN A 46 12.38 -12.80 5.10
C GLN A 46 12.69 -12.26 3.70
N SER A 47 13.79 -11.53 3.60
CA SER A 47 14.19 -10.84 2.39
C SER A 47 15.63 -11.16 2.00
N ASP A 48 15.90 -11.15 0.71
CA ASP A 48 17.23 -11.25 0.14
C ASP A 48 17.46 -9.98 -0.69
N ARG A 49 18.51 -9.21 -0.35
CA ARG A 49 18.81 -7.90 -0.96
C ARG A 49 17.59 -6.97 -0.98
N GLY A 50 16.78 -7.02 0.08
CA GLY A 50 15.56 -6.23 0.26
C GLY A 50 14.33 -6.73 -0.51
N VAL A 51 14.47 -7.75 -1.36
CA VAL A 51 13.36 -8.41 -2.05
C VAL A 51 12.77 -9.49 -1.15
N ILE A 52 11.47 -9.45 -0.93
CA ILE A 52 10.73 -10.42 -0.11
C ILE A 52 10.81 -11.80 -0.78
N LYS A 53 11.35 -12.78 -0.05
CA LYS A 53 11.32 -14.20 -0.43
C LYS A 53 10.14 -14.89 0.21
N GLU A 54 9.92 -14.62 1.49
CA GLU A 54 8.82 -15.19 2.26
C GLU A 54 8.24 -14.13 3.20
N ALA A 55 6.94 -14.20 3.42
CA ALA A 55 6.23 -13.28 4.31
C ALA A 55 5.10 -14.04 5.01
N TRP A 56 4.91 -13.76 6.29
CA TRP A 56 3.84 -14.33 7.09
C TRP A 56 3.24 -13.30 8.01
N LEU A 57 1.92 -13.34 8.13
CA LEU A 57 1.22 -12.67 9.20
C LEU A 57 1.08 -13.61 10.39
N ARG A 58 1.62 -13.22 11.54
CA ARG A 58 1.35 -13.84 12.82
C ARG A 58 0.15 -13.15 13.47
N SER A 59 -0.80 -13.94 13.92
CA SER A 59 -1.98 -13.53 14.68
C SER A 59 -2.30 -14.58 15.76
N PRO A 60 -3.26 -14.33 16.68
CA PRO A 60 -3.73 -15.37 17.59
C PRO A 60 -4.38 -16.56 16.85
N ALA A 61 -4.90 -16.35 15.64
CA ALA A 61 -5.41 -17.43 14.78
C ALA A 61 -4.30 -18.30 14.16
N GLY A 62 -3.02 -17.96 14.38
CA GLY A 62 -1.86 -18.69 13.89
C GLY A 62 -1.00 -17.90 12.91
N LEU A 63 -0.20 -18.64 12.14
CA LEU A 63 0.72 -18.10 11.14
C LEU A 63 0.12 -18.26 9.75
N HIS A 64 -0.01 -17.16 9.01
CA HIS A 64 -0.63 -17.14 7.69
C HIS A 64 0.38 -16.67 6.63
N PRO A 65 0.77 -17.52 5.65
CA PRO A 65 1.68 -17.11 4.59
C PRO A 65 1.03 -16.06 3.68
N LEU A 66 1.79 -15.03 3.31
CA LEU A 66 1.37 -13.95 2.43
C LEU A 66 2.16 -13.99 1.11
N ASN A 67 1.92 -15.03 0.30
CA ASN A 67 2.62 -15.27 -0.96
C ASN A 67 2.50 -14.09 -1.95
N VAL A 68 1.42 -13.31 -1.85
CA VAL A 68 1.19 -12.11 -2.66
C VAL A 68 2.26 -11.02 -2.47
N LEU A 69 3.05 -11.07 -1.39
CA LEU A 69 4.14 -10.13 -1.13
C LEU A 69 5.49 -10.58 -1.70
N GLN A 70 5.61 -11.84 -2.14
CA GLN A 70 6.86 -12.36 -2.69
C GLN A 70 7.29 -11.59 -3.94
N GLY A 71 8.60 -11.35 -4.08
CA GLY A 71 9.18 -10.57 -5.17
C GLY A 71 9.05 -9.04 -5.03
N LYS A 72 8.38 -8.55 -3.98
CA LYS A 72 8.19 -7.11 -3.72
C LYS A 72 9.23 -6.59 -2.73
N LYS A 73 9.38 -5.27 -2.65
CA LYS A 73 10.19 -4.55 -1.65
C LYS A 73 9.30 -3.66 -0.81
N ILE A 74 9.48 -3.66 0.51
CA ILE A 74 8.80 -2.68 1.38
C ILE A 74 9.46 -1.32 1.23
N THR A 75 8.63 -0.29 1.08
CA THR A 75 9.06 1.12 1.01
C THR A 75 8.53 1.97 2.17
N GLY A 76 7.51 1.53 2.89
CA GLY A 76 6.98 2.28 4.02
C GLY A 76 5.96 1.52 4.86
N SER A 77 5.68 2.05 6.04
CA SER A 77 4.65 1.56 6.96
C SER A 77 4.07 2.75 7.71
N ALA A 78 2.74 2.81 7.81
CA ALA A 78 2.01 3.81 8.58
C ALA A 78 0.79 3.15 9.22
N TRP A 79 0.43 3.56 10.42
CA TRP A 79 -0.72 3.01 11.14
C TRP A 79 -1.46 4.09 11.93
N ARG A 80 -2.72 3.83 12.23
CA ARG A 80 -3.59 4.62 13.10
C ARG A 80 -4.42 3.68 13.97
N GLN A 81 -4.84 4.19 15.12
CA GLN A 81 -5.60 3.44 16.12
C GLN A 81 -6.91 4.16 16.46
N PRO A 82 -7.92 4.09 15.58
CA PRO A 82 -9.22 4.73 15.82
C PRO A 82 -10.05 3.97 16.85
N LEU A 83 -11.13 4.58 17.34
CA LEU A 83 -12.20 3.90 18.05
C LEU A 83 -13.36 3.73 17.05
N ALA A 84 -13.41 2.60 16.35
CA ALA A 84 -14.38 2.36 15.28
C ALA A 84 -15.55 1.47 15.71
N ASP A 85 -15.36 0.65 16.73
CA ASP A 85 -16.43 -0.13 17.34
C ASP A 85 -16.95 0.51 18.64
N SER A 86 -17.77 -0.24 19.38
CA SER A 86 -18.42 0.26 20.61
C SER A 86 -17.59 0.01 21.87
N ASP A 87 -16.41 -0.59 21.75
CA ASP A 87 -15.50 -0.73 22.87
C ASP A 87 -14.62 0.53 23.06
N LEU A 88 -13.85 0.55 24.15
CA LEU A 88 -12.91 1.64 24.44
C LEU A 88 -11.47 1.27 24.07
N CYS A 89 -11.29 0.15 23.39
CA CYS A 89 -10.02 -0.35 22.92
C CYS A 89 -9.75 0.22 21.52
N PRO A 90 -8.55 0.74 21.25
CA PRO A 90 -8.23 1.23 19.93
C PRO A 90 -8.20 0.08 18.91
N ASP A 91 -8.89 0.27 17.80
CA ASP A 91 -8.88 -0.58 16.62
C ASP A 91 -7.62 -0.36 15.79
N LEU A 92 -7.42 -1.14 14.72
CA LEU A 92 -6.24 -1.00 13.86
C LEU A 92 -6.60 -0.63 12.43
N ILE A 93 -5.91 0.41 11.92
CA ILE A 93 -5.72 0.62 10.49
C ILE A 93 -4.22 0.70 10.24
N TRP A 94 -3.66 -0.33 9.61
CA TRP A 94 -2.24 -0.43 9.31
C TRP A 94 -2.01 -0.61 7.81
N ARG A 95 -1.21 0.30 7.23
CA ARG A 95 -0.87 0.32 5.82
C ARG A 95 0.63 0.10 5.63
N LEU A 96 1.00 -0.87 4.82
CA LEU A 96 2.37 -1.03 4.33
C LEU A 96 2.44 -0.77 2.83
N SER A 97 3.50 -0.09 2.39
CA SER A 97 3.76 0.24 0.99
C SER A 97 4.79 -0.72 0.40
N PHE A 98 4.52 -1.21 -0.81
CA PHE A 98 5.37 -2.14 -1.54
C PHE A 98 5.60 -1.67 -2.97
N VAL A 99 6.80 -1.94 -3.47
CA VAL A 99 7.13 -1.82 -4.90
C VAL A 99 7.42 -3.22 -5.44
N ASP A 100 6.80 -3.55 -6.57
CA ASP A 100 7.09 -4.77 -7.30
C ASP A 100 8.44 -4.66 -8.02
N SER A 101 9.37 -5.57 -7.71
CA SER A 101 10.75 -5.45 -8.23
C SER A 101 10.87 -5.64 -9.74
N ASN A 102 9.88 -6.31 -10.36
CA ASN A 102 9.91 -6.63 -11.79
C ASN A 102 9.19 -5.57 -12.61
N THR A 103 8.10 -5.03 -12.08
CA THR A 103 7.20 -4.11 -12.82
C THR A 103 7.25 -2.66 -12.34
N SER A 104 7.96 -2.38 -11.24
CA SER A 104 7.98 -1.07 -10.56
C SER A 104 6.60 -0.57 -10.09
N LYS A 105 5.55 -1.40 -10.18
CA LYS A 105 4.21 -1.05 -9.70
C LYS A 105 4.18 -0.97 -8.18
N VAL A 106 3.49 0.04 -7.66
CA VAL A 106 3.34 0.26 -6.21
C VAL A 106 2.02 -0.30 -5.72
N TYR A 107 2.01 -0.86 -4.52
CA TYR A 107 0.83 -1.43 -3.87
C TYR A 107 0.80 -1.08 -2.39
N PHE A 108 -0.40 -1.02 -1.82
CA PHE A 108 -0.58 -1.04 -0.38
C PHE A 108 -1.09 -2.40 0.09
N LEU A 109 -0.54 -2.90 1.19
CA LEU A 109 -1.21 -3.89 2.03
C LEU A 109 -1.90 -3.13 3.16
N TRP A 110 -3.20 -3.32 3.27
CA TRP A 110 -4.01 -2.86 4.37
C TRP A 110 -4.25 -4.03 5.31
N ILE A 111 -3.89 -3.84 6.58
CA ILE A 111 -4.18 -4.74 7.70
C ILE A 111 -5.07 -3.93 8.63
N THR A 112 -6.31 -4.38 8.79
CA THR A 112 -7.29 -3.73 9.67
C THR A 112 -7.76 -4.73 10.71
N SER A 113 -8.07 -4.28 11.92
CA SER A 113 -8.64 -5.16 12.95
C SER A 113 -9.61 -4.41 13.84
N LEU A 114 -10.65 -5.14 14.29
CA LEU A 114 -11.56 -4.68 15.33
C LEU A 114 -11.25 -5.37 16.65
N THR A 115 -11.42 -4.67 17.78
CA THR A 115 -11.17 -5.20 19.13
C THR A 115 -12.41 -5.82 19.78
N GLU A 116 -13.61 -5.26 19.58
CA GLU A 116 -14.88 -5.75 20.18
C GLU A 116 -15.16 -7.18 19.69
N THR A 117 -14.97 -7.40 18.39
CA THR A 117 -14.98 -8.72 17.77
C THR A 117 -13.59 -9.01 17.22
N PRO A 118 -12.75 -9.80 17.91
CA PRO A 118 -11.34 -9.98 17.55
C PRO A 118 -11.18 -10.59 16.15
N ARG A 119 -11.03 -9.71 15.17
CA ARG A 119 -11.01 -10.02 13.75
C ARG A 119 -10.03 -9.11 13.04
N ALA A 120 -9.40 -9.63 11.99
CA ALA A 120 -8.57 -8.83 11.11
C ALA A 120 -8.87 -9.12 9.65
N TRP A 121 -8.74 -8.09 8.83
CA TRP A 121 -8.89 -8.18 7.39
C TRP A 121 -7.65 -7.64 6.71
N LEU A 122 -7.23 -8.38 5.70
CA LEU A 122 -6.14 -7.97 4.84
C LEU A 122 -6.66 -7.73 3.44
N ALA A 123 -6.23 -6.62 2.85
CA ALA A 123 -6.54 -6.28 1.48
C ALA A 123 -5.36 -5.63 0.78
N ILE A 124 -5.30 -5.79 -0.53
CA ILE A 124 -4.31 -5.13 -1.37
C ILE A 124 -5.00 -4.19 -2.33
N THR A 125 -4.42 -3.00 -2.46
CA THR A 125 -4.81 -1.99 -3.43
C THR A 125 -3.61 -1.59 -4.28
N PRO A 126 -3.81 -1.23 -5.56
CA PRO A 126 -2.79 -0.53 -6.31
C PRO A 126 -2.55 0.84 -5.65
N ALA A 127 -1.32 1.32 -5.74
CA ALA A 127 -0.88 2.61 -5.22
C ALA A 127 -0.04 3.33 -6.28
N GLY A 128 0.09 4.64 -6.15
CA GLY A 128 0.77 5.49 -7.10
C GLY A 128 0.65 6.94 -6.65
N GLY A 129 1.42 7.82 -7.29
CA GLY A 129 1.31 9.24 -7.01
C GLY A 129 -0.01 9.80 -7.54
N SER A 130 -0.48 10.86 -6.89
CA SER A 130 -1.54 11.72 -7.40
C SER A 130 -1.22 13.18 -7.08
N CYS A 131 -1.84 14.11 -7.81
CA CYS A 131 -1.83 15.53 -7.49
C CYS A 131 -2.25 15.80 -6.02
N TRP A 132 -3.08 14.92 -5.42
CA TRP A 132 -3.42 14.98 -4.00
C TRP A 132 -2.20 14.98 -3.07
N ASP A 133 -1.11 14.28 -3.42
CA ASP A 133 0.10 14.17 -2.60
C ASP A 133 0.87 15.50 -2.52
N SER A 134 0.65 16.41 -3.48
CA SER A 134 1.28 17.72 -3.54
C SER A 134 0.46 18.80 -2.83
N LEU A 135 -0.74 18.47 -2.38
CA LEU A 135 -1.68 19.40 -1.76
C LEU A 135 -1.66 19.25 -0.24
N PRO A 136 -1.67 20.36 0.54
CA PRO A 136 -1.76 20.31 2.00
C PRO A 136 -3.19 19.97 2.45
N LEU A 137 -3.64 18.75 2.14
CA LEU A 137 -5.00 18.32 2.39
C LEU A 137 -5.21 18.00 3.88
N GLN A 138 -6.05 18.78 4.55
CA GLN A 138 -6.54 18.46 5.90
C GLN A 138 -8.05 18.25 5.82
N LEU A 139 -8.48 16.99 5.83
CA LEU A 139 -9.90 16.63 5.83
C LEU A 139 -10.37 16.30 7.24
N SER A 140 -11.50 16.87 7.64
CA SER A 140 -12.27 16.38 8.77
C SER A 140 -13.06 15.15 8.33
N MET A 141 -12.86 14.03 9.02
CA MET A 141 -13.55 12.76 8.77
C MET A 141 -13.78 12.03 10.10
N PRO A 142 -14.81 11.16 10.18
CA PRO A 142 -15.00 10.27 11.32
C PRO A 142 -13.75 9.41 11.61
N ASP A 143 -13.54 9.04 12.87
CA ASP A 143 -12.35 8.28 13.30
C ASP A 143 -12.27 6.90 12.65
N ASP A 144 -13.42 6.25 12.43
CA ASP A 144 -13.56 4.95 11.79
C ASP A 144 -13.38 4.98 10.26
N VAL A 145 -13.18 6.17 9.69
CA VAL A 145 -13.04 6.38 8.25
C VAL A 145 -11.61 6.74 7.88
N PHE A 146 -11.18 6.22 6.73
CA PHE A 146 -9.88 6.52 6.16
C PHE A 146 -9.95 6.65 4.64
N LEU A 147 -8.93 7.28 4.06
CA LEU A 147 -8.91 7.56 2.63
C LEU A 147 -8.09 6.52 1.88
N TYR A 148 -8.62 6.12 0.73
CA TYR A 148 -7.88 5.45 -0.31
C TYR A 148 -7.88 6.31 -1.58
N VAL A 149 -6.70 6.80 -1.95
CA VAL A 149 -6.50 7.51 -3.22
C VAL A 149 -6.15 6.48 -4.30
N SER A 150 -7.01 6.36 -5.30
CA SER A 150 -6.75 5.49 -6.44
C SER A 150 -5.60 6.05 -7.27
N PRO A 151 -4.64 5.24 -7.73
CA PRO A 151 -3.57 5.71 -8.61
C PRO A 151 -4.05 6.01 -10.03
N THR A 152 -5.29 5.63 -10.35
CA THR A 152 -5.92 5.86 -11.65
C THR A 152 -7.21 6.65 -11.48
N LEU A 153 -7.54 7.44 -12.50
CA LEU A 153 -8.89 7.91 -12.68
C LEU A 153 -9.79 6.75 -13.12
N PRO A 154 -11.07 6.76 -12.73
CA PRO A 154 -12.09 5.95 -13.37
C PRO A 154 -12.07 6.16 -14.89
N SER A 155 -12.65 5.24 -15.64
CA SER A 155 -12.71 5.28 -17.11
C SER A 155 -13.65 6.39 -17.64
N TYR A 156 -13.44 7.63 -17.20
CA TYR A 156 -14.14 8.84 -17.60
C TYR A 156 -13.80 9.28 -19.02
N SER A 157 -12.58 8.97 -19.48
CA SER A 157 -12.10 9.27 -20.82
C SER A 157 -10.95 8.35 -21.21
N GLU A 158 -10.65 8.27 -22.51
CA GLU A 158 -9.52 7.53 -23.07
C GLU A 158 -8.20 8.25 -22.79
N LEU A 159 -7.83 8.34 -21.51
CA LEU A 159 -6.58 8.94 -21.04
C LEU A 159 -5.34 8.14 -21.46
N GLU A 160 -5.53 6.94 -22.02
CA GLU A 160 -4.46 6.01 -22.43
C GLU A 160 -3.50 6.61 -23.48
N ASN A 161 -3.94 7.63 -24.22
CA ASN A 161 -3.16 8.28 -25.28
C ASN A 161 -2.47 9.58 -24.86
N ILE A 162 -2.57 9.99 -23.58
CA ILE A 162 -1.99 11.25 -23.11
C ILE A 162 -0.65 10.99 -22.42
N GLU A 163 0.42 11.61 -22.91
CA GLU A 163 1.73 11.62 -22.27
C GLU A 163 1.73 12.54 -21.03
N ARG A 164 1.04 12.12 -19.97
CA ARG A 164 1.08 12.78 -18.67
C ARG A 164 1.35 11.76 -17.57
N GLU A 165 2.31 12.05 -16.71
CA GLU A 165 2.61 11.20 -15.57
C GLU A 165 1.39 11.11 -14.65
N SER A 166 0.99 9.89 -14.26
CA SER A 166 -0.14 9.66 -13.37
C SER A 166 -0.03 10.38 -12.02
N SER A 167 1.21 10.58 -11.55
CA SER A 167 1.56 11.39 -10.36
C SER A 167 1.08 12.84 -10.43
N SER A 168 0.86 13.39 -11.62
CA SER A 168 0.43 14.77 -11.84
C SER A 168 -1.09 14.93 -12.00
N LEU A 169 -1.84 13.82 -12.07
CA LEU A 169 -3.29 13.85 -12.22
C LEU A 169 -4.00 13.88 -10.87
N LEU A 170 -5.09 14.66 -10.79
CA LEU A 170 -6.04 14.55 -9.70
C LEU A 170 -6.84 13.26 -9.91
N THR A 171 -6.76 12.31 -8.98
CA THR A 171 -7.40 11.00 -9.11
C THR A 171 -8.59 10.85 -8.15
N PHE A 172 -9.27 9.70 -8.21
CA PHE A 172 -10.44 9.45 -7.37
C PHE A 172 -10.05 9.12 -5.93
N VAL A 173 -10.79 9.71 -4.97
CA VAL A 173 -10.62 9.49 -3.53
C VAL A 173 -11.82 8.71 -2.98
N TYR A 174 -11.54 7.55 -2.40
CA TYR A 174 -12.55 6.73 -1.73
C TYR A 174 -12.46 6.94 -0.22
N THR A 175 -13.62 7.07 0.41
CA THR A 175 -13.77 6.94 1.86
C THR A 175 -14.02 5.48 2.19
N VAL A 176 -13.19 4.92 3.07
CA VAL A 176 -13.21 3.51 3.47
C VAL A 176 -13.48 3.48 4.96
N GLY A 177 -14.57 2.83 5.35
CA GLY A 177 -14.97 2.67 6.74
C GLY A 177 -14.47 1.35 7.30
N LEU A 178 -14.01 1.36 8.54
CA LEU A 178 -13.72 0.16 9.29
C LEU A 178 -15.03 -0.45 9.81
N THR A 179 -15.61 -1.38 9.05
CA THR A 179 -16.91 -2.01 9.40
C THR A 179 -16.72 -3.38 10.04
N ARG A 180 -17.79 -3.92 10.65
CA ARG A 180 -17.82 -5.28 11.23
C ARG A 180 -17.52 -6.42 10.24
N ASP A 181 -17.67 -6.15 8.93
CA ASP A 181 -17.36 -7.08 7.84
C ASP A 181 -15.98 -6.82 7.20
N GLY A 182 -15.25 -5.84 7.72
CA GLY A 182 -13.96 -5.38 7.24
C GLY A 182 -14.02 -4.01 6.57
N PRO A 183 -12.89 -3.55 6.00
CA PRO A 183 -12.81 -2.25 5.34
C PRO A 183 -13.62 -2.27 4.05
N ASN A 184 -14.59 -1.37 3.95
CA ASN A 184 -15.48 -1.23 2.79
C ASN A 184 -15.64 0.23 2.39
N PHE A 185 -15.99 0.47 1.13
CA PHE A 185 -16.40 1.79 0.70
C PHE A 185 -17.63 2.24 1.50
N VAL A 186 -17.55 3.43 2.10
CA VAL A 186 -18.64 4.08 2.81
C VAL A 186 -18.82 5.47 2.24
N LEU A 187 -20.05 5.95 2.13
CA LEU A 187 -20.30 7.30 1.62
C LEU A 187 -20.28 8.29 2.77
N VAL A 188 -19.28 9.18 2.80
CA VAL A 188 -19.16 10.27 3.79
C VAL A 188 -19.29 11.63 3.10
N PRO A 189 -20.50 12.19 2.97
CA PRO A 189 -20.75 13.40 2.18
C PRO A 189 -19.86 14.59 2.56
N GLU A 190 -19.58 14.76 3.86
CA GLU A 190 -18.78 15.86 4.42
C GLU A 190 -17.34 15.84 3.89
N VAL A 191 -16.77 14.65 3.64
CA VAL A 191 -15.44 14.51 3.03
C VAL A 191 -15.48 15.01 1.59
N TYR A 192 -16.49 14.58 0.82
CA TYR A 192 -16.62 14.98 -0.58
C TYR A 192 -16.91 16.48 -0.74
N LYS A 193 -17.69 17.09 0.16
CA LYS A 193 -17.87 18.54 0.23
C LYS A 193 -16.55 19.30 0.44
N GLN A 194 -15.61 18.74 1.19
CA GLN A 194 -14.29 19.33 1.40
C GLN A 194 -13.35 19.13 0.20
N LEU A 195 -13.53 18.06 -0.59
CA LEU A 195 -12.74 17.82 -1.81
C LEU A 195 -13.18 18.70 -2.98
N LEU A 196 -14.48 19.04 -3.06
CA LEU A 196 -15.06 19.80 -4.17
C LEU A 196 -14.35 21.12 -4.51
N PRO A 197 -14.02 22.02 -3.57
CA PRO A 197 -13.34 23.28 -3.89
C PRO A 197 -11.97 23.07 -4.54
N ILE A 198 -11.25 22.02 -4.14
CA ILE A 198 -9.94 21.69 -4.68
C ILE A 198 -10.09 21.12 -6.08
N THR A 199 -11.03 20.17 -6.26
CA THR A 199 -11.33 19.61 -7.57
C THR A 199 -11.77 20.68 -8.55
N GLU A 200 -12.59 21.64 -8.11
CA GLU A 200 -13.00 22.79 -8.93
C GLU A 200 -11.81 23.65 -9.34
N LEU A 201 -10.92 23.99 -8.41
CA LEU A 201 -9.73 24.79 -8.69
C LEU A 201 -8.83 24.12 -9.75
N VAL A 202 -8.54 22.83 -9.57
CA VAL A 202 -7.71 22.06 -10.50
C VAL A 202 -8.38 21.93 -11.87
N ARG A 203 -9.70 21.66 -11.88
CA ARG A 203 -10.51 21.58 -13.10
C ARG A 203 -10.55 22.89 -13.89
N GLN A 204 -10.66 24.03 -13.21
CA GLN A 204 -10.64 25.35 -13.83
C GLN A 204 -9.28 25.68 -14.44
N ALA A 205 -8.19 25.32 -13.75
CA ALA A 205 -6.82 25.54 -14.18
C ALA A 205 -6.39 24.63 -15.35
N GLU A 206 -7.07 23.50 -15.57
CA GLU A 206 -6.74 22.57 -16.65
C GLU A 206 -7.02 23.16 -18.04
N THR A 207 -6.03 23.05 -18.92
CA THR A 207 -6.05 23.54 -20.30
C THR A 207 -6.23 22.41 -21.32
N ASP A 208 -5.79 21.19 -21.01
CA ASP A 208 -6.00 20.03 -21.87
C ASP A 208 -7.49 19.64 -21.87
N PRO A 209 -8.17 19.63 -23.03
CA PRO A 209 -9.62 19.38 -23.08
C PRO A 209 -10.02 17.97 -22.65
N VAL A 210 -9.17 16.96 -22.88
CA VAL A 210 -9.48 15.56 -22.52
C VAL A 210 -9.37 15.36 -21.02
N ILE A 211 -8.33 15.93 -20.40
CA ILE A 211 -8.13 15.88 -18.95
C ILE A 211 -9.17 16.74 -18.25
N LYS A 212 -9.48 17.92 -18.79
CA LYS A 212 -10.55 18.78 -18.26
C LYS A 212 -11.89 18.07 -18.26
N ASN A 213 -12.19 17.28 -19.29
CA ASN A 213 -13.39 16.44 -19.32
C ASN A 213 -13.37 15.35 -18.24
N ALA A 214 -12.22 14.69 -18.03
CA ALA A 214 -12.06 13.73 -16.94
C ALA A 214 -12.28 14.38 -15.56
N TYR A 215 -11.78 15.61 -15.36
CA TYR A 215 -11.99 16.37 -14.14
C TYR A 215 -13.43 16.87 -13.98
N ASN A 216 -14.16 17.16 -15.07
CA ASN A 216 -15.61 17.42 -14.99
C ASN A 216 -16.35 16.19 -14.44
N ASN A 217 -16.05 14.99 -14.96
CA ASN A 217 -16.66 13.76 -14.45
C ASN A 217 -16.28 13.45 -12.99
N LEU A 218 -15.01 13.67 -12.62
CA LEU A 218 -14.56 13.55 -11.23
C LEU A 218 -15.30 14.54 -10.32
N TYR A 219 -15.44 15.80 -10.76
CA TYR A 219 -16.18 16.82 -10.03
C TYR A 219 -17.64 16.42 -9.85
N ASP A 220 -18.30 15.98 -10.92
CA ASP A 220 -19.71 15.56 -10.88
C ASP A 220 -19.93 14.38 -9.92
N ASP A 221 -19.00 13.42 -9.88
CA ASP A 221 -19.06 12.32 -8.90
C ASP A 221 -18.88 12.81 -7.47
N PHE A 222 -17.88 13.66 -7.21
CA PHE A 222 -17.73 14.25 -5.88
C PHE A 222 -18.92 15.13 -5.49
N GLU A 223 -19.56 15.79 -6.45
CA GLU A 223 -20.74 16.62 -6.20
C GLU A 223 -21.94 15.76 -5.79
N LYS A 224 -22.19 14.66 -6.52
CA LYS A 224 -23.19 13.65 -6.17
C LYS A 224 -22.93 13.06 -4.79
N MET A 225 -21.69 12.64 -4.54
CA MET A 225 -21.30 12.04 -3.26
C MET A 225 -21.41 13.03 -2.09
N GLY A 226 -21.08 14.30 -2.32
CA GLY A 226 -21.30 15.39 -1.36
C GLY A 226 -22.77 15.65 -1.06
N LYS A 227 -23.68 15.26 -1.95
CA LYS A 227 -25.14 15.26 -1.75
C LYS A 227 -25.68 13.94 -1.18
N GLY A 228 -24.81 12.98 -0.83
CA GLY A 228 -25.22 11.67 -0.33
C GLY A 228 -25.71 10.70 -1.41
N GLN A 229 -25.39 10.97 -2.68
CA GLN A 229 -25.76 10.12 -3.80
C GLN A 229 -24.61 9.19 -4.19
N THR A 230 -24.94 8.06 -4.82
CA THR A 230 -23.95 7.12 -5.34
C THR A 230 -23.13 7.74 -6.48
N PRO A 231 -21.82 7.45 -6.56
CA PRO A 231 -21.01 7.89 -7.68
C PRO A 231 -21.37 7.13 -8.97
N SER A 232 -20.76 7.54 -10.08
CA SER A 232 -20.86 6.84 -11.37
C SER A 232 -20.48 5.36 -11.28
N ARG A 233 -20.94 4.58 -12.27
CA ARG A 233 -20.58 3.17 -12.40
C ARG A 233 -19.08 2.99 -12.60
N GLU A 234 -18.46 3.90 -13.34
CA GLU A 234 -17.04 3.93 -13.64
C GLU A 234 -16.24 4.07 -12.34
N ALA A 235 -16.65 4.98 -11.45
CA ALA A 235 -16.03 5.15 -10.14
C ALA A 235 -16.21 3.92 -9.24
N ILE A 236 -17.35 3.24 -9.28
CA ILE A 236 -17.56 1.99 -8.53
C ILE A 236 -16.62 0.89 -9.04
N ILE A 237 -16.51 0.71 -10.36
CA ILE A 237 -15.64 -0.30 -10.98
C ILE A 237 -14.15 -0.03 -10.67
N ASN A 238 -13.76 1.24 -10.59
CA ASN A 238 -12.38 1.63 -10.31
C ASN A 238 -11.94 1.32 -8.86
N PHE A 239 -12.87 1.03 -7.93
CA PHE A 239 -12.54 0.67 -6.55
C PHE A 239 -11.83 -0.69 -6.44
N SER A 240 -10.50 -0.65 -6.56
CA SER A 240 -9.64 -1.84 -6.67
C SER A 240 -9.18 -2.40 -5.32
N TRP A 241 -10.14 -2.69 -4.43
CA TRP A 241 -9.86 -3.22 -3.09
C TRP A 241 -9.96 -4.74 -3.06
N LYS A 242 -8.81 -5.44 -3.15
CA LYS A 242 -8.79 -6.91 -3.20
C LYS A 242 -8.57 -7.50 -1.80
N LYS A 243 -9.61 -8.04 -1.19
CA LYS A 243 -9.49 -8.85 0.04
C LYS A 243 -8.60 -10.08 -0.21
N ILE A 244 -7.62 -10.31 0.66
CA ILE A 244 -6.70 -11.45 0.58
C ILE A 244 -6.85 -12.42 1.75
N LEU A 245 -7.26 -11.94 2.93
CA LEU A 245 -7.39 -12.76 4.13
C LEU A 245 -8.44 -12.16 5.07
N SER A 246 -9.14 -13.05 5.79
CA SER A 246 -10.02 -12.72 6.91
C SER A 246 -9.62 -13.63 8.06
N LEU A 247 -9.35 -13.05 9.21
CA LEU A 247 -8.93 -13.77 10.41
C LEU A 247 -9.93 -13.47 11.51
N ASN A 248 -10.30 -14.51 12.24
CA ASN A 248 -11.10 -14.41 13.45
C ASN A 248 -10.39 -15.21 14.52
N TRP A 249 -10.33 -14.70 15.75
CA TRP A 249 -9.82 -15.45 16.88
C TRP A 249 -10.69 -15.20 18.12
N GLN A 250 -10.54 -16.07 19.10
CA GLN A 250 -11.11 -15.87 20.43
C GLN A 250 -10.07 -15.16 21.29
N ASN A 251 -10.54 -14.25 22.14
CA ASN A 251 -9.71 -13.70 23.22
C ASN A 251 -9.45 -14.76 24.29
#